data_AF-A0A927P3S5-F1
#
_entry.id   AF-A0A927P3S5-F1
#
_cell.length_a   1.000
_cell.length_b   1.000
_cell.length_c   1.000
_cell.angle_alpha   90.00
_cell.angle_beta   90.00
_cell.angle_gamma   90.00
#
_symmetry.space_group_name_H-M   'P 1'
#
loop_
_entity.id
_entity.type
_entity.pdbx_description
1 polymer ?
#
loop_
_entity_poly.entity_id
_entity_poly.type
_entity_poly.pdbx_seq_one_letter_code
_entity_poly.pdbx_strand_id
1 'polypeptide(L)' 'MLMAMTECADCGHREQSRSTFACLECGVPLCSECARENEGYCAQCREGRES' A
#
# COMPACT_ATOMS: atom_id res chain seq x y z
N MET A 1 22.49 -7.95 7.69
CA MET A 1 21.02 -7.88 7.92
C MET A 1 20.36 -7.66 6.57
N LEU A 2 19.61 -8.65 6.06
CA LEU A 2 18.83 -8.48 4.84
C LEU A 2 17.68 -7.53 5.14
N MET A 3 17.64 -6.38 4.47
CA MET A 3 16.50 -5.46 4.56
C MET A 3 15.35 -6.11 3.79
N ALA A 4 14.29 -6.50 4.50
CA ALA A 4 13.05 -6.93 3.86
C ALA A 4 12.49 -5.74 3.07
N MET A 5 12.22 -5.97 1.79
CA MET A 5 11.58 -5.03 0.89
C MET A 5 10.18 -5.54 0.58
N THR A 6 9.22 -4.63 0.58
CA THR A 6 7.84 -4.93 0.23
C THR A 6 7.45 -4.08 -0.98
N GLU A 7 6.77 -4.71 -1.93
CA GLU A 7 6.26 -4.06 -3.12
C GLU A 7 4.88 -3.45 -2.85
N CYS A 8 4.68 -2.19 -3.21
CA CYS A 8 3.39 -1.53 -3.13
C CYS A 8 2.41 -2.16 -4.13
N ALA A 9 1.24 -2.57 -3.67
CA ALA A 9 0.19 -3.14 -4.50
C ALA A 9 -0.40 -2.14 -5.51
N ASP A 10 -0.20 -0.84 -5.30
CA ASP A 10 -0.79 0.25 -6.11
C ASP A 10 0.11 0.65 -7.28
N CYS A 11 1.35 1.06 -6.96
CA CYS A 11 2.30 1.62 -7.92
C CYS A 11 3.46 0.67 -8.25
N GLY A 12 3.54 -0.50 -7.60
CA GLY A 12 4.64 -1.46 -7.77
C GLY A 12 5.98 -0.99 -7.19
N HIS A 13 6.02 0.15 -6.50
CA HIS A 13 7.25 0.66 -5.89
C HIS A 13 7.70 -0.24 -4.73
N ARG A 14 8.98 -0.59 -4.68
CA ARG A 14 9.56 -1.37 -3.58
C ARG A 14 10.20 -0.45 -2.55
N GLU A 15 9.70 -0.51 -1.33
CA GLU A 15 10.29 0.18 -0.20
C GLU A 15 10.58 -0.78 0.96
N GLN A 16 11.25 -0.29 2.00
CA GLN A 16 11.56 -1.12 3.16
C GLN A 16 10.26 -1.55 3.85
N SER A 17 10.13 -2.84 4.20
CA SER A 17 8.91 -3.38 4.81
C SER A 17 8.48 -2.67 6.11
N ARG A 18 9.41 -2.01 6.79
CA ARG A 18 9.13 -1.19 7.99
C ARG A 18 8.47 0.16 7.69
N SER A 19 8.53 0.59 6.44
CA SER A 19 8.02 1.88 5.95
C SER A 19 6.71 1.71 5.17
N THR A 20 6.39 0.49 4.72
CA THR A 20 5.10 0.17 4.09
C THR A 20 3.95 0.21 5.08
N PHE A 21 2.79 0.63 4.59
CA PHE A 21 1.51 0.62 5.28
C PHE A 21 0.64 -0.53 4.77
N ALA A 22 -0.30 -1.01 5.56
CA ALA A 22 -1.28 -2.00 5.11
C ALA A 22 -2.57 -1.30 4.71
N CYS A 23 -3.17 -1.71 3.59
CA CYS A 23 -4.50 -1.27 3.20
C CYS A 23 -5.51 -1.60 4.33
N LEU A 24 -6.36 -0.63 4.69
CA LEU A 24 -7.31 -0.77 5.80
C LEU A 24 -8.38 -1.84 5.57
N GLU A 25 -8.67 -2.19 4.32
CA GLU A 25 -9.72 -3.14 3.97
C GLU A 25 -9.18 -4.55 3.68
N CYS A 26 -8.23 -4.67 2.76
CA CYS A 26 -7.72 -5.97 2.30
C CYS A 26 -6.33 -6.33 2.85
N GLY A 27 -5.66 -5.41 3.57
CA GLY A 27 -4.35 -5.67 4.19
C GLY A 27 -3.16 -5.73 3.22
N VAL A 28 -3.36 -5.44 1.92
CA VAL A 28 -2.25 -5.42 0.95
C VAL A 28 -1.26 -4.31 1.28
N PRO A 29 0.04 -4.52 1.02
CA PRO A 29 1.04 -3.50 1.32
C PRO A 29 0.95 -2.31 0.36
N LEU A 30 1.08 -1.13 0.93
CA LEU A 30 1.07 0.16 0.25
C LEU A 30 2.33 0.93 0.60
N CYS A 31 2.89 1.64 -0.38
CA CYS A 31 3.93 2.60 -0.10
C CYS A 31 3.37 3.78 0.71
N SER A 32 4.25 4.46 1.42
CA SER A 32 3.91 5.65 2.22
C SER A 32 3.19 6.75 1.42
N GLU A 33 3.51 6.91 0.15
CA GLU A 33 2.86 7.87 -0.75
C GLU A 33 1.44 7.42 -1.12
N CYS A 34 1.27 6.22 -1.68
CA CYS A 34 -0.05 5.70 -2.06
C CYS A 34 -0.98 5.55 -0.84
N ALA A 35 -0.45 5.13 0.32
CA ALA A 35 -1.24 5.07 1.54
C ALA A 35 -1.74 6.46 1.97
N ARG A 36 -0.98 7.53 1.71
CA ARG A 36 -1.38 8.90 2.02
C ARG A 36 -2.35 9.46 0.98
N GLU A 37 -2.11 9.24 -0.31
CA GLU A 37 -2.98 9.71 -1.40
C GLU A 37 -4.34 9.01 -1.42
N ASN A 38 -4.36 7.72 -1.07
CA ASN A 38 -5.57 6.89 -1.07
C ASN A 38 -6.20 6.76 0.32
N GLU A 39 -5.84 7.62 1.29
CA GLU A 39 -6.39 7.63 2.65
C GLU A 39 -6.32 6.26 3.37
N GLY A 40 -5.28 5.49 3.10
CA GLY A 40 -5.04 4.15 3.66
C GLY A 40 -5.68 2.99 2.88
N TYR A 41 -6.24 3.24 1.69
CA TYR A 41 -6.82 2.21 0.83
C TYR A 41 -5.92 1.91 -0.39
N CYS A 42 -6.01 0.71 -0.95
CA CYS A 42 -5.41 0.43 -2.25
C CYS A 42 -6.38 0.83 -3.37
N ALA A 43 -5.89 0.99 -4.61
CA ALA A 43 -6.68 1.39 -5.76
C ALA A 43 -7.92 0.50 -5.96
N GLN A 44 -7.79 -0.82 -5.80
CA GLN A 44 -8.91 -1.74 -5.92
C GLN A 44 -9.99 -1.49 -4.85
N CYS A 45 -9.61 -1.34 -3.58
CA CYS A 45 -10.54 -1.07 -2.49
C CYS A 45 -11.14 0.33 -2.60
N ARG A 46 -10.36 1.32 -3.07
CA ARG A 46 -10.84 2.68 -3.31
C ARG A 46 -11.93 2.68 -4.39
N GLU A 47 -11.66 2.07 -5.53
CA GLU A 47 -12.60 1.95 -6.65
C GLU A 47 -13.89 1.21 -6.26
N GLY A 48 -13.77 0.13 -5.47
CA GLY A 48 -14.92 -0.61 -4.96
C GLY A 48 -15.82 0.16 -4.00
N ARG A 49 -15.32 1.23 -3.36
CA ARG A 49 -16.11 2.10 -2.46
C ARG A 49 -16.82 3.24 -3.19
N GLU A 50 -16.38 3.57 -4.39
CA GLU A 50 -16.98 4.61 -5.23
C GLU A 50 -18.07 4.06 -6.17
N SER A 51 -18.31 2.73 -6.16
CA SER A 51 -19.35 2.04 -6.95
C SER A 51 -20.70 1.87 -6.25
#